data_AF-A0A659USM2-F1
#
_entry.id   AF-A0A659USM2-F1
#
_cell.length_a   1.000
_cell.length_b   1.000
_cell.length_c   1.000
_cell.angle_alpha   90.00
_cell.angle_beta   90.00
_cell.angle_gamma   90.00
#
_symmetry.space_group_name_H-M   'P 1'
#
loop_
_entity.id
_entity.type
_entity.pdbx_description
1 polymer ?
#
loop_
_entity_poly.entity_id
_entity_poly.type
_entity_poly.pdbx_seq_one_letter_code
_entity_poly.pdbx_strand_id
1 'polypeptide(L)' 'AEVSYVSGDAASAATTGLSADHVDSCFSRYRSYRPEDNSYQPYSGGPRRQCE' A
#
# COMPACT_ATOMS: atom_id res chain seq x y z
N ALA A 1 9.18 8.64 26.08
CA ALA A 1 8.95 7.61 25.07
C ALA A 1 8.21 8.27 23.92
N GLU A 2 8.95 8.79 22.95
CA GLU A 2 8.38 9.37 21.74
C GLU A 2 8.71 8.39 20.62
N VAL A 3 7.68 7.72 20.10
CA VAL A 3 7.84 6.89 18.93
C VAL A 3 7.52 7.80 17.74
N SER A 4 8.59 8.26 17.08
CA SER A 4 8.48 9.02 15.83
C SER A 4 8.22 8.05 14.70
N TYR A 5 6.97 7.96 14.28
CA TYR A 5 6.59 7.32 13.04
C TYR A 5 7.05 8.23 11.89
N VAL A 6 8.20 7.90 11.29
CA VAL A 6 8.73 8.64 10.15
C VAL A 6 7.89 8.36 8.91
N SER A 7 7.39 9.44 8.31
CA SER A 7 6.56 9.48 7.11
C SER A 7 7.29 8.96 5.87
N GLY A 8 6.52 8.39 4.95
CA GLY A 8 7.00 7.71 3.75
C GLY A 8 7.51 8.60 2.61
N ASP A 9 8.14 7.94 1.64
CA ASP A 9 8.29 8.37 0.25
C ASP A 9 8.74 7.18 -0.64
N ALA A 10 8.41 7.29 -1.93
CA ALA A 10 8.97 6.58 -3.09
C ALA A 10 8.67 5.08 -3.29
N ALA A 11 7.71 4.85 -4.19
CA ALA A 11 7.75 3.89 -5.29
C ALA A 11 8.90 2.85 -5.26
N SER A 12 8.51 1.58 -5.25
CA SER A 12 9.37 0.40 -5.55
C SER A 12 10.07 -0.27 -4.36
N ALA A 13 9.35 -0.60 -3.30
CA ALA A 13 9.81 -1.61 -2.35
C ALA A 13 8.62 -2.33 -1.70
N ALA A 14 7.85 -3.06 -2.50
CA ALA A 14 6.82 -3.95 -1.99
C ALA A 14 7.45 -4.88 -0.94
N THR A 15 7.01 -4.73 0.31
CA THR A 15 7.15 -5.65 1.46
C THR A 15 8.01 -5.22 2.66
N THR A 16 8.90 -4.21 2.60
CA THR A 16 9.74 -3.85 3.79
C THR A 16 9.54 -2.42 4.33
N GLY A 17 8.76 -1.55 3.67
CA GLY A 17 8.66 -0.13 4.05
C GLY A 17 7.28 0.51 3.99
N LEU A 18 6.20 -0.27 3.85
CA LEU A 18 4.86 0.32 3.76
C LEU A 18 4.42 0.81 5.14
N SER A 19 4.17 2.11 5.24
CA SER A 19 3.60 2.71 6.44
C SER A 19 2.17 2.21 6.67
N ALA A 20 1.74 2.13 7.93
CA ALA A 20 0.38 1.69 8.27
C ALA A 20 -0.70 2.56 7.60
N ASP A 21 -0.47 3.88 7.54
CA ASP A 21 -1.39 4.82 6.87
C ASP A 21 -1.52 4.56 5.36
N HIS A 22 -0.42 4.15 4.71
CA HIS A 22 -0.42 3.79 3.29
C HIS A 22 -1.29 2.55 3.04
N VAL A 23 -1.07 1.51 3.85
CA VAL A 23 -1.83 0.27 3.80
C VAL A 23 -3.32 0.56 3.99
N ASP A 24 -3.69 1.38 4.99
CA ASP A 24 -5.09 1.69 5.31
C ASP A 24 -5.79 2.50 4.20
N SER A 25 -5.09 3.48 3.62
CA SER A 25 -5.54 4.22 2.42
C SER A 25 -5.82 3.29 1.25
N CYS A 26 -4.87 2.39 0.95
CA CYS A 26 -5.02 1.41 -0.13
C CYS A 26 -6.18 0.43 0.13
N PHE A 27 -6.31 -0.06 1.36
CA PHE A 27 -7.37 -0.97 1.78
C PHE A 27 -8.76 -0.33 1.66
N SER A 28 -8.86 0.96 2.00
CA SER A 28 -10.09 1.74 1.90
C SER A 28 -10.52 2.00 0.46
N ARG A 29 -9.57 2.18 -0.46
CA ARG A 29 -9.84 2.47 -1.88
C ARG A 29 -10.09 1.22 -2.71
N TYR A 30 -9.35 0.15 -2.43
CA TYR A 30 -9.37 -1.08 -3.21
C TYR A 30 -9.64 -2.29 -2.31
N ARG A 31 -10.85 -2.84 -2.40
CA ARG A 31 -11.24 -4.00 -1.57
C ARG A 31 -10.45 -5.29 -1.85
N SER A 32 -9.75 -5.35 -2.98
CA SER A 32 -8.86 -6.46 -3.36
C SER A 32 -7.38 -6.14 -3.11
N TYR A 33 -7.07 -5.12 -2.30
CA TYR A 33 -5.69 -4.82 -1.94
C TYR A 33 -5.06 -5.95 -1.11
N ARG A 34 -3.79 -6.23 -1.40
CA ARG A 34 -2.95 -7.23 -0.75
C ARG A 34 -1.72 -6.53 -0.17
N PRO A 35 -1.60 -6.47 1.16
CA PRO A 35 -0.46 -5.81 1.79
C PRO A 35 0.83 -6.63 1.65
N GLU A 36 0.77 -7.93 1.38
CA GLU A 36 1.97 -8.79 1.28
C GLU A 36 2.89 -8.37 0.13
N ASP A 37 2.29 -7.95 -0.99
CA ASP A 37 2.96 -7.57 -2.24
C ASP A 37 2.61 -6.15 -2.72
N ASN A 38 1.92 -5.37 -1.87
CA ASN A 38 1.41 -4.03 -2.15
C ASN A 38 0.55 -3.95 -3.43
N SER A 39 -0.14 -5.02 -3.81
CA SER A 39 -0.90 -5.08 -5.06
C SER A 39 -2.40 -5.00 -4.85
N TYR A 40 -3.13 -4.37 -5.79
CA TYR A 40 -4.59 -4.38 -5.83
C TYR A 40 -5.12 -4.72 -7.22
N GLN A 41 -6.38 -5.15 -7.27
CA GLN A 41 -7.12 -5.38 -8.50
C GLN A 41 -7.92 -4.12 -8.89
N PRO A 42 -7.69 -3.49 -10.05
CA PRO A 42 -8.46 -2.34 -10.50
C PRO A 42 -9.92 -2.71 -10.82
N TYR A 43 -10.85 -1.79 -10.55
CA TYR A 43 -12.27 -1.98 -10.88
C TYR A 43 -12.56 -2.06 -12.38
N SER A 44 -11.68 -1.50 -13.21
CA SER A 44 -11.78 -1.58 -14.68
C SER A 44 -11.60 -3.00 -15.23
N GLY A 45 -11.14 -3.95 -14.39
CA GLY A 45 -10.70 -5.27 -14.84
C GLY A 45 -9.35 -5.16 -15.55
N GLY A 46 -8.32 -5.82 -15.02
CA GLY A 46 -6.97 -5.76 -15.56
C GLY A 46 -5.99 -6.56 -14.70
N PRO A 47 -4.68 -6.55 -15.02
CA PRO A 47 -3.68 -7.10 -14.12
C PRO A 47 -3.65 -6.34 -12.79
N ARG A 48 -3.15 -6.98 -11.72
CA ARG A 48 -2.93 -6.32 -10.43
C ARG A 48 -1.93 -5.17 -10.61
N ARG A 49 -2.15 -4.08 -9.88
CA ARG A 49 -1.27 -2.91 -9.88
C ARG A 49 -0.74 -2.62 -8.48
N GLN A 50 0.43 -2.01 -8.41
CA GLN A 50 1.01 -1.54 -7.16
C GLN A 50 0.22 -0.35 -6.62
N CYS A 51 0.01 -0.30 -5.31
CA CYS A 51 -0.57 0.85 -4.64
C CYS A 51 0.52 1.89 -4.33
N GLU A 52 0.27 3.14 -4.70
CA GLU A 52 1.14 4.31 -4.52
C GLU A 52 0.42 5.39 -3.73
#